data_AF-A0A933DMT7-F1
#
_entry.id   AF-A0A933DMT7-F1
#
_cell.length_a   1.000
_cell.length_b   1.000
_cell.length_c   1.000
_cell.angle_alpha   90.00
_cell.angle_beta   90.00
_cell.angle_gamma   90.00
#
_symmetry.space_group_name_H-M   'P 1'
#
loop_
_entity.id
_entity.type
_entity.pdbx_description
1 polymer ?
#
loop_
_entity_poly.entity_id
_entity_poly.type
_entity_poly.pdbx_seq_one_letter_code
_entity_poly.pdbx_strand_id
1 'polypeptide(L)'
;RELGYELCPAEVGPQLRLQYQDQPLNEWLVIAMEAISVSDGNLLVFYVKHLVVGQWLGTYSGSPGYLFNPDGRFVFTRRKSR
;
A
#
# COMPACT_ATOMS: atom_id res chain seq x y z
N ARG A 1 -20.82 6.17 -4.36
CA ARG A 1 -20.23 7.52 -4.13
C ARG A 1 -18.73 7.38 -4.26
N GLU A 2 -18.11 7.98 -5.27
CA GLU A 2 -16.65 8.00 -5.41
C GLU A 2 -16.08 9.19 -4.61
N LEU A 3 -14.92 9.00 -3.98
CA LEU A 3 -14.30 10.02 -3.13
C LEU A 3 -13.38 10.99 -3.92
N GLY A 4 -13.22 10.78 -5.24
CA GLY A 4 -12.44 11.67 -6.11
C GLY A 4 -10.93 11.55 -5.94
N TYR A 5 -10.42 10.42 -5.45
CA TYR A 5 -8.98 10.14 -5.39
C TYR A 5 -8.45 9.51 -6.68
N GLU A 6 -7.12 9.46 -6.80
CA GLU A 6 -6.39 8.78 -7.89
C GLU A 6 -5.50 7.68 -7.33
N LEU A 7 -5.21 6.68 -8.16
CA LEU A 7 -4.22 5.66 -7.82
C LEU A 7 -2.83 6.31 -7.64
N CYS A 8 -2.06 5.75 -6.72
CA CYS A 8 -0.67 6.10 -6.49
C CYS A 8 0.23 5.51 -7.58
N PRO A 9 1.28 6.24 -8.01
CA PRO A 9 2.45 5.61 -8.62
C PRO A 9 3.03 4.53 -7.70
N ALA A 10 3.63 3.50 -8.29
CA ALA A 10 4.21 2.38 -7.56
C ALA A 10 5.30 2.82 -6.57
N GLU A 11 6.03 3.88 -6.93
CA GLU A 11 7.14 4.47 -6.19
C GLU A 11 6.71 5.06 -4.84
N VAL A 12 5.41 5.34 -4.66
CA VAL A 12 4.86 5.85 -3.39
C VAL A 12 5.15 4.87 -2.25
N GLY A 13 5.07 3.55 -2.46
CA GLY A 13 5.36 2.57 -1.41
C GLY A 13 6.80 2.65 -0.88
N PRO A 14 7.82 2.45 -1.73
CA PRO A 14 9.21 2.60 -1.34
C PRO A 14 9.56 3.97 -0.75
N GLN A 15 9.08 5.07 -1.35
CA GLN A 15 9.35 6.42 -0.86
C GLN A 15 8.69 6.69 0.48
N LEU A 16 7.44 6.27 0.67
CA LEU A 16 6.71 6.44 1.93
C LEU A 16 7.43 5.74 3.08
N ARG A 17 7.93 4.51 2.88
CA ARG A 17 8.75 3.82 3.90
C ARG A 17 10.00 4.62 4.28
N LEU A 18 10.68 5.24 3.32
CA LEU A 18 11.91 6.00 3.60
C LEU A 18 11.63 7.32 4.34
N GLN A 19 10.50 7.96 4.03
CA GLN A 19 10.18 9.31 4.51
C GLN A 19 9.37 9.31 5.81
N TYR A 20 8.54 8.31 6.04
CA TYR A 20 7.64 8.26 7.20
C TYR A 20 8.30 7.53 8.38
N GLN A 21 9.38 8.09 8.92
CA GLN A 21 10.23 7.42 9.93
C GLN A 21 9.54 7.20 11.28
N ASP A 22 8.55 8.02 11.62
CA ASP A 22 7.77 7.98 12.86
C ASP A 22 6.46 7.19 12.73
N GLN A 23 6.38 6.28 11.75
CA GLN A 23 5.24 5.39 11.56
C GLN A 23 4.86 4.69 12.88
N PRO A 24 3.58 4.69 13.32
CA PRO A 24 3.17 3.99 14.53
C PRO A 24 3.38 2.47 14.44
N LEU A 25 3.73 1.84 15.56
CA LEU A 25 3.83 0.39 15.66
C LEU A 25 2.47 -0.26 15.31
N ASN A 26 2.51 -1.34 14.54
CA ASN A 26 1.36 -2.07 14.00
C ASN A 26 0.50 -1.28 13.00
N GLU A 27 0.96 -0.13 12.51
CA GLU A 27 0.30 0.52 11.38
C GLU A 27 0.55 -0.26 10.08
N TRP A 28 -0.49 -0.42 9.27
CA TRP A 28 -0.43 -1.01 7.93
C TRP A 28 -1.02 -0.04 6.92
N LEU A 29 -0.22 0.32 5.92
CA LEU A 29 -0.59 1.20 4.82
C LEU A 29 -0.51 0.43 3.51
N VAL A 30 -1.65 0.13 2.90
CA VAL A 30 -1.74 -0.48 1.58
C VAL A 30 -1.73 0.63 0.53
N ILE A 31 -0.82 0.56 -0.42
CA ILE A 31 -0.71 1.56 -1.48
C ILE A 31 -1.77 1.24 -2.53
N ALA A 32 -2.75 2.14 -2.71
CA ALA A 32 -3.74 2.00 -3.76
C ALA A 32 -3.10 2.39 -5.10
N MET A 33 -2.40 1.44 -5.71
CA MET A 33 -1.68 1.59 -6.98
C MET A 33 -2.26 0.65 -8.04
N GLU A 34 -1.87 0.85 -9.29
CA GLU A 34 -2.07 -0.18 -10.31
C GLU A 34 -1.35 -1.47 -9.88
N ALA A 35 -2.08 -2.59 -9.87
CA ALA A 35 -1.51 -3.85 -9.40
C ALA A 35 -0.50 -4.39 -10.41
N ILE A 36 0.61 -4.95 -9.90
CA ILE A 36 1.65 -5.54 -10.72
C ILE A 36 1.35 -7.03 -10.88
N SER A 37 1.23 -7.48 -12.12
CA SER A 37 1.14 -8.90 -12.45
C SER A 37 2.50 -9.56 -12.34
N VAL A 38 2.57 -10.66 -11.61
CA VAL A 38 3.77 -11.50 -11.47
C VAL A 38 3.62 -12.82 -12.24
N SER A 39 4.70 -13.59 -12.35
CA SER A 39 4.80 -14.77 -13.23
C SER A 39 3.78 -15.87 -12.96
N ASP A 40 3.24 -15.98 -11.74
CA ASP A 40 2.21 -16.96 -11.36
C ASP A 40 0.77 -16.45 -11.60
N GLY A 41 0.63 -15.27 -12.21
CA GLY A 41 -0.66 -14.64 -12.50
C GLY A 41 -1.27 -13.87 -11.33
N ASN A 42 -0.61 -13.82 -10.16
CA ASN A 42 -1.08 -13.01 -9.05
C ASN A 42 -0.92 -11.51 -9.33
N LEU A 43 -1.88 -10.73 -8.85
CA LEU A 43 -1.86 -9.27 -8.87
C LEU A 43 -1.43 -8.77 -7.50
N LEU A 44 -0.30 -8.07 -7.46
CA LEU A 44 0.32 -7.61 -6.24
C LEU A 44 0.29 -6.08 -6.13
N VAL A 45 0.00 -5.58 -4.92
CA VAL A 45 0.14 -4.16 -4.55
C VAL A 45 1.13 -4.02 -3.40
N PHE A 46 1.79 -2.88 -3.29
CA PHE A 46 2.69 -2.63 -2.17
C PHE A 46 1.94 -2.30 -0.88
N TYR A 47 2.58 -2.62 0.26
CA TYR A 47 2.21 -2.08 1.55
C TYR A 47 3.45 -1.68 2.35
N VAL A 48 3.27 -0.72 3.26
CA VAL A 48 4.25 -0.33 4.27
C VAL A 48 3.68 -0.68 5.64
N LYS A 49 4.48 -1.32 6.50
CA LYS A 49 4.08 -1.60 7.89
C LYS A 49 5.23 -1.37 8.86
N HIS A 50 4.88 -1.10 10.10
CA HIS A 50 5.84 -1.06 11.20
C HIS A 50 5.57 -2.22 12.18
N LEU A 51 6.57 -3.08 12.35
CA LEU A 51 6.57 -4.15 13.34
C LEU A 51 7.65 -3.89 14.39
N VAL A 52 7.69 -4.69 15.45
CA VAL A 52 8.70 -4.57 16.52
C VAL A 52 10.15 -4.63 16.02
N VAL A 53 10.38 -5.22 14.85
CA VAL A 53 11.70 -5.32 14.20
C VAL A 53 11.98 -4.20 13.19
N GLY A 54 11.12 -3.17 13.14
CA GLY A 54 11.25 -2.01 12.26
C GLY A 54 10.25 -1.96 11.12
N GLN A 55 10.49 -1.07 10.16
CA GLN A 55 9.62 -0.82 9.01
C GLN A 55 9.90 -1.71 7.81
N TRP A 56 8.82 -2.17 7.17
CA TRP A 56 8.84 -3.12 6.07
C TRP A 56 8.11 -2.56 4.86
N LEU A 57 8.66 -2.84 3.67
CA LEU A 57 7.96 -2.76 2.40
C LEU A 57 7.66 -4.21 1.98
N GLY A 58 6.41 -4.51 1.68
CA GLY A 58 6.00 -5.83 1.21
C GLY A 58 4.89 -5.76 0.16
N THR A 59 4.37 -6.91 -0.22
CA THR A 59 3.29 -7.02 -1.21
C THR A 59 2.09 -7.76 -0.66
N TYR A 60 0.88 -7.29 -1.01
CA TYR A 60 -0.36 -8.03 -0.82
C TYR A 60 -0.83 -8.59 -2.15
N SER A 61 -1.33 -9.83 -2.12
CA SER A 61 -2.02 -10.44 -3.25
C SER A 61 -3.51 -10.11 -3.18
N GLY A 62 -4.07 -9.68 -4.31
CA GLY A 62 -5.52 -9.50 -4.48
C GLY A 62 -6.27 -10.81 -4.76
N SER A 63 -5.58 -11.95 -4.78
CA SER A 63 -6.19 -13.24 -5.13
C SER A 63 -7.17 -13.74 -4.06
N PRO A 64 -8.28 -14.39 -4.46
CA PRO A 64 -9.24 -14.98 -3.52
C PRO A 64 -8.55 -15.99 -2.59
N GLY A 65 -8.48 -15.67 -1.30
CA GLY A 65 -7.80 -16.49 -0.28
C GLY A 65 -6.70 -15.76 0.48
N TYR A 66 -6.22 -14.62 -0.01
CA TYR A 66 -5.34 -13.73 0.74
C TYR A 66 -6.17 -12.65 1.44
N LEU A 67 -6.08 -12.62 2.77
CA LEU A 67 -6.76 -11.62 3.58
C LEU A 67 -5.85 -10.41 3.78
N PHE A 68 -6.42 -9.22 3.64
CA PHE A 68 -5.80 -8.00 4.14
C PHE A 68 -5.93 -7.97 5.67
N ASN A 69 -4.95 -7.33 6.34
CA ASN A 69 -5.16 -6.93 7.72
C ASN A 69 -6.38 -5.96 7.78
N PRO A 70 -7.43 -6.26 8.57
CA PRO A 70 -8.63 -5.41 8.65
C PRO A 70 -8.34 -3.98 9.14
N ASP A 71 -7.26 -3.78 9.90
CA ASP A 71 -6.82 -2.47 10.36
C ASP A 71 -5.97 -1.72 9.32
N GLY A 72 -5.73 -2.34 8.16
CA GLY A 72 -5.00 -1.77 7.05
C GLY A 72 -5.71 -0.57 6.44
N ARG A 73 -4.99 0.54 6.30
CA ARG A 73 -5.50 1.75 5.63
C ARG A 73 -4.99 1.82 4.20
N PHE A 74 -5.86 2.25 3.29
CA PHE A 74 -5.45 2.50 1.90
C PHE A 74 -4.92 3.93 1.74
N VAL A 75 -3.79 4.04 1.06
CA VAL A 75 -3.16 5.32 0.70
C VAL A 75 -3.49 5.61 -0.76
N PHE A 76 -4.08 6.78 -1.01
CA PHE A 76 -4.42 7.27 -2.34
C PHE A 76 -3.75 8.61 -2.61
N THR A 77 -3.59 8.94 -3.89
CA THR A 77 -3.16 10.29 -4.30
C THR A 77 -4.36 11.24 -4.29
N ARG A 78 -4.16 12.45 -3.77
CA ARG A 78 -5.15 13.52 -3.91
C ARG A 78 -5.14 14.03 -5.35
N ARG A 79 -6.31 14.08 -5.99
CA ARG A 79 -6.45 14.79 -7.28
C ARG A 79 -5.94 16.21 -7.15
N LYS A 80 -5.03 16.63 -8.03
CA LYS A 80 -4.69 18.05 -8.15
C LYS A 80 -5.89 18.76 -8.74
N SER A 81 -6.42 19.76 -8.04
CA SER A 81 -7.36 20.70 -8.64
C SER A 81 -6.64 21.38 -9.81
N ARG A 82 -7.20 21.26 -11.01
CA ARG A 82 -6.75 22.05 -12.17
C ARG A 82 -7.02 23.53 -11.91
#